data_AF-A0A7V8BHX1-F1
#
_entry.id   AF-A0A7V8BHX1-F1
#
_cell.length_a   1.000
_cell.length_b   1.000
_cell.length_c   1.000
_cell.angle_alpha   90.00
_cell.angle_beta   90.00
_cell.angle_gamma   90.00
#
_symmetry.space_group_name_H-M   'P 1'
#
loop_
_entity.id
_entity.type
_entity.pdbx_description
1 polymer ?
#
loop_
_entity_poly.entity_id
_entity_poly.type
_entity_poly.pdbx_seq_one_letter_code
_entity_poly.pdbx_strand_id
1 'polypeptide(L)'
;MPEFMEFEWDHLPRRPIDPATQHPKTHPRWGLPRADGREVFLEALHQYYIYRGHLMGFVHPPAQAINEAIANAKKQYSWVGSEPVLVEPVLLEYSILHTPWRKDPNAQNFRPVTLPRVASIGLFFSGQFARDDQESFSSLVVIWFQEGFGNPDEETLRQIAALDWNALAYDWMP
;
A
#
# COMPACT_ATOMS: atom_id res chain seq x y z
N MET A 1 14.00 31.14 -9.04
CA MET A 1 14.45 30.20 -7.99
C MET A 1 13.41 30.23 -6.89
N PRO A 2 12.97 29.09 -6.35
CA PRO A 2 12.08 29.12 -5.19
C PRO A 2 12.85 29.72 -4.00
N GLU A 3 12.28 30.73 -3.34
CA GLU A 3 12.76 31.20 -2.03
C GLU A 3 12.61 30.05 -1.05
N PHE A 4 13.73 29.50 -0.57
CA PHE A 4 13.69 28.58 0.55
C PHE A 4 13.29 29.37 1.79
N MET A 5 12.35 28.82 2.56
CA MET A 5 11.99 29.36 3.87
C MET A 5 13.26 29.35 4.74
N GLU A 6 13.74 30.53 5.14
CA GLU A 6 14.90 30.65 6.03
C GLU A 6 14.51 30.18 7.43
N PHE A 7 14.89 28.94 7.75
CA PHE A 7 14.82 28.43 9.12
C PHE A 7 16.16 28.69 9.82
N GLU A 8 16.12 29.27 11.02
CA GLU A 8 17.27 29.28 11.92
C GLU A 8 17.45 27.89 12.55
N TRP A 9 18.20 27.03 11.85
CA TRP A 9 18.44 25.63 12.23
C TRP A 9 18.93 25.44 13.67
N ASP A 10 19.64 26.42 14.22
CA ASP A 10 20.17 26.39 15.58
C ASP A 10 19.11 26.59 16.67
N HIS A 11 17.97 27.19 16.35
CA HIS A 11 16.87 27.42 17.28
C HIS A 11 15.85 26.29 17.31
N LEU A 12 16.00 25.27 16.46
CA LEU A 12 15.10 24.13 16.42
C LEU A 12 15.34 23.20 17.63
N PRO A 13 14.26 22.67 18.25
CA PRO A 13 14.38 21.68 19.33
C PRO A 13 15.19 20.46 18.89
N ARG A 14 16.18 20.06 19.70
CA ARG A 14 17.04 18.89 19.42
C ARG A 14 16.72 17.76 20.39
N ARG A 15 16.51 16.56 19.84
CA ARG A 15 16.46 15.31 20.60
C ARG A 15 17.78 14.57 20.39
N PRO A 16 18.56 14.28 21.44
CA PRO A 16 19.74 13.43 21.28
C PRO A 16 19.31 12.01 20.89
N ILE A 17 20.08 11.39 20.01
CA ILE A 17 19.96 9.96 19.70
C ILE A 17 21.18 9.25 20.27
N ASP A 18 20.98 8.06 20.84
CA ASP A 18 22.07 7.22 21.31
C ASP A 18 22.65 6.46 20.10
N PRO A 19 23.89 6.74 19.66
CA PRO A 19 24.46 6.10 18.47
C PRO A 19 24.70 4.60 18.65
N ALA A 20 24.71 4.09 19.89
CA ALA A 20 24.84 2.65 20.15
C ALA A 20 23.54 1.88 19.84
N THR A 21 22.39 2.53 19.87
CA THR A 21 21.08 1.89 19.74
C THR A 21 20.18 2.50 18.65
N GLN A 22 20.49 3.71 18.19
CA GLN A 22 19.69 4.47 17.23
C GLN A 22 20.60 5.01 16.13
N HIS A 23 20.25 4.71 14.89
CA HIS A 23 20.88 5.32 13.73
C HIS A 23 19.79 5.99 12.87
N PRO A 24 20.00 7.22 12.34
CA PRO A 24 18.97 7.96 11.60
C PRO A 24 18.43 7.24 10.36
N LYS A 25 19.22 6.29 9.82
CA LYS A 25 18.85 5.47 8.66
C LYS A 25 18.31 4.10 9.03
N THR A 26 18.12 3.80 10.31
CA THR A 26 17.49 2.54 10.73
C THR A 26 15.98 2.71 10.60
N HIS A 27 15.37 1.89 9.76
CA HIS A 27 13.93 1.89 9.58
C HIS A 27 13.27 1.29 10.82
N PRO A 28 12.23 1.94 11.39
CA PRO A 28 11.45 1.31 12.44
C PRO A 28 10.86 0.01 11.88
N ARG A 29 10.90 -1.05 12.68
CA ARG A 29 10.28 -2.33 12.30
C ARG A 29 8.82 -2.09 11.98
N TRP A 30 8.43 -2.38 10.74
CA TRP A 30 7.01 -2.49 10.39
C TRP A 30 6.61 -3.90 10.81
N GLY A 31 6.11 -4.00 12.04
CA GLY A 31 6.10 -5.22 12.87
C GLY A 31 5.23 -6.37 12.38
N LEU A 32 5.55 -6.91 11.21
CA LEU A 32 4.95 -8.10 10.64
C LEU A 32 5.90 -9.28 10.87
N PRO A 33 5.74 -10.07 11.96
CA PRO A 33 6.40 -11.36 12.05
C PRO A 33 5.91 -12.22 10.89
N ARG A 34 6.80 -12.49 9.93
CA ARG A 34 6.50 -13.35 8.78
C ARG A 34 6.73 -14.81 9.14
N ALA A 35 5.99 -15.71 8.48
CA ALA A 35 6.12 -17.14 8.70
C ALA A 35 7.51 -17.70 8.34
N ASP A 36 8.21 -17.03 7.42
CA ASP A 36 9.57 -17.35 6.98
C ASP A 36 10.66 -16.76 7.92
N GLY A 37 10.29 -16.02 8.96
CA GLY A 37 11.21 -15.38 9.90
C GLY A 37 11.97 -14.17 9.33
N ARG A 38 11.68 -13.76 8.09
CA ARG A 38 12.32 -12.61 7.43
C ARG A 38 11.83 -11.30 8.05
N GLU A 39 12.77 -10.40 8.33
CA GLU A 39 12.43 -9.01 8.65
C GLU A 39 12.17 -8.23 7.37
N VAL A 40 11.00 -7.59 7.32
CA VAL A 40 10.60 -6.71 6.22
C VAL A 40 10.25 -5.35 6.79
N PHE A 41 10.63 -4.30 6.08
CA PHE A 41 10.43 -2.90 6.45
C PHE A 41 9.52 -2.23 5.43
N LEU A 42 8.62 -1.36 5.89
CA LEU A 42 7.95 -0.42 5.02
C LEU A 42 8.91 0.73 4.74
N GLU A 43 9.37 0.83 3.50
CA GLU A 43 10.30 1.86 3.04
C GLU A 43 9.56 3.13 2.62
N ALA A 44 8.46 2.98 1.88
CA ALA A 44 7.64 4.09 1.43
C ALA A 44 6.15 3.72 1.44
N LEU A 45 5.30 4.70 1.75
CA LEU A 45 3.86 4.57 1.71
C LEU A 45 3.24 5.74 0.95
N HIS A 46 2.49 5.42 -0.09
CA HIS A 46 1.70 6.39 -0.84
C HIS A 46 0.22 6.08 -0.66
N GLN A 47 -0.57 7.08 -0.29
CA GLN A 47 -2.00 6.91 -0.06
C GLN A 47 -2.78 8.04 -0.71
N TYR A 48 -3.95 7.70 -1.27
CA TYR A 48 -4.85 8.67 -1.87
C TYR A 48 -6.29 8.20 -1.86
N TYR A 49 -7.23 9.15 -1.88
CA TYR A 49 -8.65 8.84 -2.05
C TYR A 49 -8.94 8.46 -3.50
N ILE A 50 -9.52 7.27 -3.72
CA ILE A 50 -9.85 6.77 -5.07
C ILE A 50 -11.11 7.39 -5.66
N TYR A 51 -11.93 8.05 -4.83
CA TYR A 51 -13.14 8.75 -5.25
C TYR A 51 -12.97 10.27 -5.26
N ARG A 52 -11.73 10.76 -5.13
CA ARG A 52 -11.46 12.21 -5.15
C ARG A 52 -11.92 12.79 -6.48
N GLY A 53 -12.82 13.76 -6.42
CA GLY A 53 -13.35 14.45 -7.60
C GLY A 53 -14.51 13.73 -8.29
N HIS A 54 -14.97 12.58 -7.78
CA HIS A 54 -16.20 11.95 -8.25
C HIS A 54 -17.42 12.70 -7.70
N LEU A 55 -18.44 12.87 -8.53
CA LEU A 55 -19.74 13.40 -8.09
C LEU A 55 -20.46 12.34 -7.24
N MET A 56 -21.29 12.79 -6.30
CA MET A 56 -22.17 11.93 -5.52
C MET A 56 -23.14 11.21 -6.47
N GLY A 57 -22.86 9.94 -6.76
CA GLY A 57 -23.56 9.14 -7.75
C GLY A 57 -23.20 7.67 -7.63
N PHE A 58 -23.57 6.88 -8.64
CA PHE A 58 -23.24 5.46 -8.65
C PHE A 58 -21.72 5.28 -8.67
N VAL A 59 -21.19 4.51 -7.73
CA VAL A 59 -19.75 4.29 -7.66
C VAL A 59 -19.33 3.31 -8.74
N HIS A 60 -18.26 3.64 -9.46
CA HIS A 60 -17.69 2.81 -10.52
C HIS A 60 -17.37 1.39 -10.03
N PRO A 61 -17.40 0.38 -10.93
CA PRO A 61 -16.99 -0.97 -10.61
C PRO A 61 -15.58 -1.00 -9.99
N PRO A 62 -15.33 -1.80 -8.93
CA PRO A 62 -14.03 -1.91 -8.26
C PRO A 62 -12.84 -2.12 -9.21
N ALA A 63 -13.05 -2.86 -10.31
CA ALA A 63 -12.01 -3.21 -11.27
C ALA A 63 -11.25 -1.99 -11.84
N GLN A 64 -11.94 -0.88 -12.12
CA GLN A 64 -11.28 0.31 -12.66
C GLN A 64 -10.31 0.92 -11.65
N ALA A 65 -10.77 1.12 -10.41
CA ALA A 65 -9.93 1.69 -9.34
C ALA A 65 -8.75 0.77 -8.98
N ILE A 66 -8.93 -0.56 -9.05
CA ILE A 66 -7.83 -1.53 -8.91
C ILE A 66 -6.79 -1.34 -10.02
N ASN A 67 -7.23 -1.28 -11.28
CA ASN A 67 -6.32 -1.11 -12.42
C ASN A 67 -5.56 0.21 -12.35
N GLU A 68 -6.22 1.28 -11.92
CA GLU A 68 -5.58 2.59 -11.69
C GLU A 68 -4.55 2.52 -10.56
N ALA A 69 -4.86 1.83 -9.46
CA ALA A 69 -3.90 1.62 -8.37
C ALA A 69 -2.66 0.84 -8.82
N ILE A 70 -2.84 -0.22 -9.62
CA ILE A 70 -1.74 -1.00 -10.21
C ILE A 70 -0.90 -0.12 -11.14
N ALA A 71 -1.55 0.66 -12.01
CA ALA A 71 -0.85 1.56 -12.92
C ALA A 71 -0.04 2.63 -12.17
N ASN A 72 -0.62 3.20 -11.11
CA ASN A 72 0.05 4.17 -10.24
C ASN A 72 1.25 3.53 -9.52
N ALA A 73 1.10 2.31 -9.00
CA ALA A 73 2.19 1.58 -8.34
C ALA A 73 3.36 1.35 -9.30
N LYS A 74 3.08 0.86 -10.52
CA LYS A 74 4.10 0.67 -11.57
C LYS A 74 4.78 1.96 -11.97
N LYS A 75 4.04 3.06 -12.06
CA LYS A 75 4.59 4.37 -12.40
C LYS A 75 5.50 4.91 -11.28
N GLN A 76 5.08 4.76 -10.04
CA GLN A 76 5.77 5.30 -8.88
C GLN A 76 7.04 4.51 -8.52
N TYR A 77 6.99 3.19 -8.68
CA TYR A 77 8.06 2.26 -8.36
C TYR A 77 8.54 1.52 -9.61
N SER A 78 8.71 2.25 -10.71
CA SER A 78 9.07 1.68 -12.03
C SER A 78 10.42 0.97 -12.08
N TRP A 79 11.25 1.14 -11.05
CA TRP A 79 12.54 0.50 -10.90
C TRP A 79 12.44 -0.88 -10.21
N VAL A 80 11.32 -1.19 -9.57
CA VAL A 80 11.08 -2.51 -8.98
C VAL A 80 10.67 -3.46 -10.10
N GLY A 81 11.48 -4.49 -10.35
CA GLY A 81 11.27 -5.42 -11.46
C GLY A 81 10.12 -6.42 -11.26
N SER A 82 9.53 -6.51 -10.07
CA SER A 82 8.37 -7.37 -9.80
C SER A 82 7.05 -6.66 -10.05
N GLU A 83 6.02 -7.46 -10.32
CA GLU A 83 4.65 -6.97 -10.43
C GLU A 83 4.10 -6.55 -9.06
N PRO A 84 3.39 -5.41 -8.95
CA PRO A 84 2.72 -5.03 -7.71
C PRO A 84 1.71 -6.08 -7.27
N VAL A 85 1.70 -6.40 -5.98
CA VAL A 85 0.82 -7.41 -5.40
C VAL A 85 -0.41 -6.72 -4.79
N LEU A 86 -1.59 -7.11 -5.24
CA LEU A 86 -2.85 -6.66 -4.66
C LEU A 86 -3.25 -7.58 -3.51
N VAL A 87 -3.38 -7.01 -2.31
CA VAL A 87 -4.05 -7.64 -1.18
C VAL A 87 -5.55 -7.65 -1.48
N GLU A 88 -6.22 -8.77 -1.23
CA GLU A 88 -7.63 -8.93 -1.56
C GLU A 88 -8.48 -7.90 -0.79
N PRO A 89 -9.17 -6.98 -1.50
CA PRO A 89 -9.90 -5.91 -0.82
C PRO A 89 -11.21 -6.42 -0.24
N VAL A 90 -11.58 -5.93 0.94
CA VAL A 90 -12.94 -6.09 1.48
C VAL A 90 -13.88 -5.17 0.70
N LEU A 91 -14.76 -5.75 -0.11
CA LEU A 91 -15.77 -4.98 -0.85
C LEU A 91 -16.86 -4.46 0.09
N LEU A 92 -17.24 -3.20 -0.11
CA LEU A 92 -18.33 -2.54 0.60
C LEU A 92 -19.61 -2.68 -0.21
N GLU A 93 -20.59 -3.43 0.32
CA GLU A 93 -21.93 -3.50 -0.26
C GLU A 93 -22.77 -2.29 0.21
N TYR A 94 -23.49 -1.66 -0.72
CA TYR A 94 -24.44 -0.60 -0.39
C TYR A 94 -25.83 -0.86 -0.99
N SER A 95 -26.86 -0.38 -0.28
CA SER A 95 -28.24 -0.43 -0.74
C SER A 95 -28.66 0.92 -1.30
N ILE A 96 -29.22 0.91 -2.51
CA ILE A 96 -29.82 2.12 -3.09
C ILE A 96 -31.29 2.13 -2.69
N LEU A 97 -31.63 3.00 -1.73
CA LEU A 97 -33.01 3.20 -1.30
C LEU A 97 -33.85 3.69 -2.51
N HIS A 98 -35.07 3.15 -2.63
CA HIS A 98 -36.08 3.53 -3.63
C HIS A 98 -35.83 3.15 -5.10
N THR A 99 -34.86 2.29 -5.41
CA THR A 99 -34.71 1.83 -6.80
C THR A 99 -35.44 0.50 -7.07
N PRO A 100 -36.26 0.39 -8.12
CA PRO A 100 -37.08 -0.80 -8.40
C PRO A 100 -36.29 -2.01 -8.95
N TRP A 101 -34.96 -2.05 -8.79
CA TRP A 101 -34.06 -3.10 -9.31
C TRP A 101 -34.47 -4.52 -8.92
N ARG A 102 -35.23 -4.70 -7.83
CA ARG A 102 -35.79 -6.00 -7.43
C ARG A 102 -36.74 -6.64 -8.46
N LYS A 103 -37.14 -5.93 -9.52
CA LYS A 103 -38.12 -6.43 -10.51
C LYS A 103 -37.55 -6.81 -11.88
N ASP A 104 -36.26 -6.61 -12.14
CA ASP A 104 -35.66 -7.07 -13.39
C ASP A 104 -35.02 -8.46 -13.18
N PRO A 105 -35.59 -9.55 -13.72
CA PRO A 105 -35.00 -10.88 -13.62
C PRO A 105 -33.67 -11.01 -14.39
N ASN A 106 -33.30 -10.06 -15.24
CA ASN A 106 -31.97 -9.96 -15.85
C ASN A 106 -30.97 -9.13 -15.01
N ALA A 107 -31.43 -8.41 -13.98
CA ALA A 107 -30.57 -7.65 -13.06
C ALA A 107 -29.94 -8.52 -11.96
N GLN A 108 -30.04 -9.85 -12.06
CA GLN A 108 -29.64 -10.82 -11.02
C GLN A 108 -28.17 -10.76 -10.56
N ASN A 109 -27.29 -10.02 -11.25
CA ASN A 109 -25.86 -10.00 -10.92
C ASN A 109 -25.29 -8.65 -10.49
N PHE A 110 -26.09 -7.59 -10.37
CA PHE A 110 -25.58 -6.27 -9.97
C PHE A 110 -25.80 -6.01 -8.48
N ARG A 111 -24.91 -6.56 -7.63
CA ARG A 111 -24.78 -6.07 -6.25
C ARG A 111 -24.00 -4.77 -6.27
N PRO A 112 -24.52 -3.65 -5.72
CA PRO A 112 -23.77 -2.41 -5.66
C PRO A 112 -22.63 -2.60 -4.65
N VAL A 113 -21.46 -2.94 -5.18
CA VAL A 113 -20.22 -3.11 -4.41
C VAL A 113 -19.26 -1.99 -4.76
N THR A 114 -18.44 -1.61 -3.79
CA THR A 114 -17.41 -0.61 -3.98
C THR A 114 -16.17 -0.94 -3.15
N LEU A 115 -15.08 -0.22 -3.36
CA LEU A 115 -13.85 -0.39 -2.59
C LEU A 115 -13.84 0.58 -1.40
N PRO A 116 -13.02 0.28 -0.39
CA PRO A 116 -12.68 1.27 0.62
C PRO A 116 -12.08 2.53 -0.01
N ARG A 117 -12.32 3.67 0.65
CA ARG A 117 -12.08 5.00 0.06
C ARG A 117 -10.62 5.34 -0.25
N VAL A 118 -9.66 4.70 0.41
CA VAL A 118 -8.22 4.99 0.29
C VAL A 118 -7.50 3.82 -0.36
N ALA A 119 -6.84 4.07 -1.48
CA ALA A 119 -5.82 3.17 -2.01
C ALA A 119 -4.49 3.47 -1.32
N SER A 120 -3.81 2.42 -0.89
CA SER A 120 -2.48 2.48 -0.29
C SER A 120 -1.51 1.62 -1.10
N ILE A 121 -0.35 2.20 -1.40
CA ILE A 121 0.73 1.54 -2.14
C ILE A 121 1.98 1.62 -1.26
N GLY A 122 2.35 0.48 -0.69
CA GLY A 122 3.54 0.32 0.15
C GLY A 122 4.69 -0.29 -0.64
N LEU A 123 5.87 0.32 -0.55
CA LEU A 123 7.13 -0.31 -0.93
C LEU A 123 7.71 -0.97 0.31
N PHE A 124 7.95 -2.27 0.21
CA PHE A 124 8.53 -3.08 1.24
C PHE A 124 9.93 -3.51 0.86
N PHE A 125 10.79 -3.63 1.86
CA PHE A 125 12.21 -3.92 1.71
C PHE A 125 12.66 -5.00 2.71
N SER A 126 13.57 -5.86 2.28
CA SER A 126 14.27 -6.84 3.10
C SER A 126 15.77 -6.78 2.84
N GLY A 127 16.56 -6.82 3.93
CA GLY A 127 18.02 -6.97 3.89
C GLY A 127 18.51 -8.39 3.59
N GLN A 128 17.61 -9.26 3.14
CA GLN A 128 17.86 -10.63 2.71
C GLN A 128 17.31 -10.79 1.30
N PHE A 129 18.03 -11.52 0.45
CA PHE A 129 17.55 -11.93 -0.86
C PHE A 129 16.29 -12.79 -0.75
N ALA A 130 15.43 -12.70 -1.75
CA ALA A 130 14.24 -13.53 -1.91
C ALA A 130 14.58 -14.87 -2.56
N ARG A 131 15.42 -14.87 -3.60
CA ARG A 131 15.76 -16.05 -4.42
C ARG A 131 17.23 -16.15 -4.78
N ASP A 132 17.85 -15.03 -5.20
CA ASP A 132 19.22 -15.01 -5.69
C ASP A 132 20.21 -14.71 -4.56
N ASP A 133 21.09 -15.67 -4.25
CA ASP A 133 22.09 -15.52 -3.18
C ASP A 133 23.23 -14.54 -3.51
N GLN A 134 23.30 -14.08 -4.76
CA GLN A 134 24.24 -13.03 -5.18
C GLN A 134 23.71 -11.63 -4.91
N GLU A 135 22.41 -11.47 -4.69
CA GLU A 135 21.77 -10.18 -4.46
C GLU A 135 21.70 -9.88 -2.95
N SER A 136 21.83 -8.60 -2.57
CA SER A 136 21.88 -8.20 -1.15
C SER A 136 20.53 -7.79 -0.58
N PHE A 137 19.60 -7.39 -1.45
CA PHE A 137 18.33 -6.80 -1.06
C PHE A 137 17.19 -7.38 -1.89
N SER A 138 16.00 -7.33 -1.31
CA SER A 138 14.78 -7.63 -2.03
C SER A 138 13.68 -6.63 -1.70
N SER A 139 12.84 -6.34 -2.70
CA SER A 139 11.75 -5.38 -2.57
C SER A 139 10.44 -5.92 -3.14
N LEU A 140 9.34 -5.48 -2.54
CA LEU A 140 7.99 -5.84 -2.97
C LEU A 140 7.08 -4.63 -2.89
N VAL A 141 6.34 -4.37 -3.97
CA VAL A 141 5.28 -3.35 -3.97
C VAL A 141 3.96 -4.02 -3.65
N VAL A 142 3.27 -3.54 -2.61
CA VAL A 142 1.99 -4.10 -2.18
C VAL A 142 0.93 -3.00 -2.20
N ILE A 143 -0.25 -3.36 -2.72
CA ILE A 143 -1.41 -2.48 -2.85
C ILE A 143 -2.52 -3.03 -1.93
N TRP A 144 -3.16 -2.16 -1.16
CA TRP A 144 -4.36 -2.50 -0.41
C TRP A 144 -5.33 -1.30 -0.36
N PHE A 145 -6.57 -1.59 0.02
CA PHE A 145 -7.62 -0.58 0.15
C PHE A 145 -8.12 -0.52 1.59
N GLN A 146 -8.31 0.68 2.12
CA GLN A 146 -8.78 0.92 3.49
C GLN A 146 -9.66 2.17 3.59
N GLU A 147 -10.37 2.34 4.71
CA GLU A 147 -11.37 3.41 4.85
C GLU A 147 -10.78 4.81 5.11
N GLY A 148 -9.54 4.88 5.60
CA GLY A 148 -8.87 6.12 5.99
C GLY A 148 -7.35 6.07 5.79
N PHE A 149 -6.68 7.22 5.90
CA PHE A 149 -5.22 7.30 5.82
C PHE A 149 -4.54 6.71 7.07
N GLY A 150 -3.28 6.33 6.92
CA GLY A 150 -2.46 5.77 7.99
C GLY A 150 -2.21 4.28 7.84
N ASN A 151 -1.97 3.62 8.96
CA ASN A 151 -1.59 2.20 8.99
C ASN A 151 -2.74 1.29 8.53
N PRO A 152 -2.43 0.15 7.89
CA PRO A 152 -3.40 -0.91 7.62
C PRO A 152 -4.02 -1.47 8.90
N ASP A 153 -5.23 -2.01 8.76
CA ASP A 153 -5.89 -2.78 9.82
C ASP A 153 -5.19 -4.14 10.04
N GLU A 154 -5.53 -4.79 11.16
CA GLU A 154 -4.91 -6.06 11.56
C GLU A 154 -5.10 -7.17 10.52
N GLU A 155 -6.22 -7.17 9.81
CA GLU A 155 -6.51 -8.17 8.78
C GLU A 155 -5.61 -7.99 7.57
N THR A 156 -5.54 -6.77 7.05
CA THR A 156 -4.67 -6.38 5.95
C THR A 156 -3.21 -6.65 6.30
N LEU A 157 -2.78 -6.31 7.53
CA LEU A 157 -1.44 -6.63 8.03
C LEU A 157 -1.16 -8.14 7.98
N ARG A 158 -2.13 -8.96 8.41
CA ARG A 158 -1.99 -10.42 8.37
C ARG A 158 -1.88 -10.95 6.95
N GLN A 159 -2.65 -10.40 6.01
CA GLN A 159 -2.58 -10.77 4.60
C GLN A 159 -1.23 -10.38 3.98
N ILE A 160 -0.73 -9.17 4.26
CA ILE A 160 0.62 -8.73 3.82
C ILE A 160 1.70 -9.66 4.38
N ALA A 161 1.61 -10.02 5.66
CA ALA A 161 2.56 -10.94 6.29
C ALA A 161 2.53 -12.36 5.69
N ALA A 162 1.38 -12.79 5.16
CA ALA A 162 1.19 -14.10 4.57
C ALA A 162 1.62 -14.20 3.09
N LEU A 163 1.92 -13.07 2.42
CA LEU A 163 2.40 -13.07 1.03
C LEU A 163 3.67 -13.91 0.89
N ASP A 164 3.78 -14.76 -0.13
CA ASP A 164 4.99 -15.51 -0.43
C ASP A 164 6.07 -14.59 -1.04
N TRP A 165 6.95 -14.07 -0.18
CA TRP A 165 7.98 -13.12 -0.59
C TRP A 165 8.97 -13.72 -1.58
N ASN A 166 9.31 -15.01 -1.44
CA ASN A 166 10.27 -15.66 -2.34
C ASN A 166 9.69 -15.78 -3.76
N ALA A 167 8.38 -15.95 -3.89
CA ALA A 167 7.72 -15.95 -5.19
C ALA A 167 7.53 -14.55 -5.78
N LEU A 168 7.26 -13.54 -4.95
CA LEU A 168 6.73 -12.24 -5.38
C LEU A 168 7.77 -11.11 -5.43
N ALA A 169 8.80 -11.14 -4.59
CA ALA A 169 9.74 -10.02 -4.46
C ALA A 169 10.79 -9.99 -5.57
N TYR A 170 11.31 -8.80 -5.83
CA TYR A 170 12.40 -8.56 -6.78
C TYR A 170 13.71 -8.39 -6.02
N ASP A 171 14.72 -9.16 -6.40
CA ASP A 171 16.07 -9.08 -5.84
C ASP A 171 16.89 -8.02 -6.59
N TRP A 172 17.72 -7.27 -5.87
CA TRP A 172 18.55 -6.22 -6.45
C TRP A 172 19.77 -5.85 -5.58
N MET A 173 20.75 -5.24 -6.26
CA MET A 173 21.97 -4.67 -5.71
C MET A 173 22.07 -3.18 -6.06
N PRO A 174 22.52 -2.33 -5.12
CA PRO A 174 22.68 -0.89 -5.35
C PRO A 174 23.84 -0.55 -6.28
#